data_AF-A0A8T0DRT2-F1
#
_entry.id   AF-A0A8T0DRT2-F1
#
_cell.length_a   1.000
_cell.length_b   1.000
_cell.length_c   1.000
_cell.angle_alpha   90.00
_cell.angle_beta   90.00
_cell.angle_gamma   90.00
#
_symmetry.space_group_name_H-M   'P 1'
#
loop_
_entity.id
_entity.type
_entity.pdbx_description
1 polymer ?
#
loop_
_entity_poly.entity_id
_entity_poly.type
_entity_poly.pdbx_seq_one_letter_code
_entity_poly.pdbx_strand_id
1 'polypeptide(L)'
;MLQVTPDLIYPPENMREPQTQLVGRIKRLILICLLLVWGSAFMYYWIRRFNASISYEFFLRDPTRNTHTSLDHYVDYAFHSKGKFRLAFQPIQTPNDLVWIPVLIRSAYKRFNWTYTDVTKLVQLVRDQLHSHEPFPVHAATINETLAACQNGLISLNQTYVSQLPENQLVPCFSYVEQRLSHSGLPSKVVSSSEDNSFMHNADTYSVPVIYFHPVQSDESSKAEGKNCSVVGLSRRQSLLRTLKHWIKFASDNTIIWWITYGSLLGSVRNGTMIPYDTDMDIAILGSHEAQLRRLATDRQNITPGQFNLVTRPGDHCVYSTGSRVDCTGKQVTSLTDTCAFCGPLARMFYEFGQYIDIYQVHLELRLNSANEPLSLGFYDEGTHEYTPTENLHDASSLFPLSSCSMMGLDVPCPSEPDKILEEVYGAEFIIPKYKCNLTSGEWT
;
A
#
# COMPACT_ATOMS: atom_id res chain seq x y z
N MET A 1 104.20 -17.33 24.65
CA MET A 1 102.80 -17.12 25.11
C MET A 1 101.98 -18.19 24.42
N LEU A 2 101.94 -19.42 24.94
CA LEU A 2 101.06 -19.93 26.00
C LEU A 2 99.56 -19.64 25.72
N GLN A 3 98.59 -20.53 25.77
CA GLN A 3 98.46 -22.00 25.76
C GLN A 3 96.94 -22.30 25.94
N VAL A 4 96.52 -23.51 25.57
CA VAL A 4 95.37 -24.30 26.09
C VAL A 4 93.99 -24.19 25.42
N THR A 5 93.53 -25.41 25.12
CA THR A 5 92.32 -25.96 24.50
C THR A 5 91.19 -26.23 25.53
N PRO A 6 90.28 -27.22 25.33
CA PRO A 6 88.82 -27.07 25.14
C PRO A 6 88.01 -27.55 26.36
N ASP A 7 86.67 -27.52 26.31
CA ASP A 7 85.89 -28.49 27.08
C ASP A 7 84.51 -28.81 26.50
N LEU A 8 84.22 -30.12 26.53
CA LEU A 8 82.99 -30.81 26.17
C LEU A 8 81.88 -30.57 27.20
N ILE A 9 80.63 -30.47 26.75
CA ILE A 9 79.47 -31.03 27.49
C ILE A 9 78.44 -31.57 26.49
N TYR A 10 78.26 -32.89 26.46
CA TYR A 10 77.03 -33.54 25.97
C TYR A 10 76.06 -33.70 27.16
N PRO A 11 74.75 -33.50 26.97
CA PRO A 11 73.72 -34.12 27.80
C PRO A 11 73.04 -35.31 27.10
N PRO A 12 72.44 -36.24 27.87
CA PRO A 12 72.09 -37.58 27.42
C PRO A 12 70.68 -37.71 26.81
N GLU A 13 70.53 -38.77 26.02
CA GLU A 13 69.25 -39.40 25.65
C GLU A 13 68.50 -39.83 26.91
N ASN A 14 67.25 -39.38 27.08
CA ASN A 14 66.08 -40.20 27.48
C ASN A 14 64.88 -39.30 27.80
N MET A 15 63.90 -39.28 26.89
CA MET A 15 62.45 -39.42 27.15
C MET A 15 61.70 -39.16 25.84
N ARG A 16 61.54 -40.23 25.03
CA ARG A 16 60.49 -40.29 24.00
C ARG A 16 59.21 -40.78 24.67
N GLU A 17 58.27 -39.88 24.89
CA GLU A 17 56.84 -40.20 24.88
C GLU A 17 56.23 -39.72 23.54
N PRO A 18 55.25 -40.44 22.98
CA PRO A 18 54.92 -40.35 21.57
C PRO A 18 54.07 -39.11 21.27
N GLN A 19 54.68 -38.09 20.65
CA GLN A 19 53.99 -36.91 20.09
C GLN A 19 52.86 -37.27 19.10
N THR A 20 52.76 -38.51 18.64
CA THR A 20 51.76 -38.96 17.66
C THR A 20 50.35 -39.12 18.25
N GLN A 21 50.19 -39.42 19.55
CA GLN A 21 48.84 -39.55 20.15
C GLN A 21 48.21 -38.21 20.52
N LEU A 22 49.01 -37.24 20.97
CA LEU A 22 48.51 -35.91 21.34
C LEU A 22 48.06 -35.12 20.10
N VAL A 23 48.82 -35.18 19.01
CA VAL A 23 48.46 -34.56 17.72
C VAL A 23 47.17 -35.19 17.14
N GLY A 24 46.98 -36.50 17.32
CA GLY A 24 45.74 -37.18 16.91
C GLY A 24 44.51 -36.73 17.70
N ARG A 25 44.65 -36.53 19.02
CA ARG A 25 43.56 -36.04 19.88
C ARG A 25 43.21 -34.57 19.58
N ILE A 26 44.21 -33.72 19.37
CA ILE A 26 44.00 -32.31 18.99
C ILE A 26 43.31 -32.20 17.63
N LYS A 27 43.71 -33.00 16.63
CA LYS A 27 43.05 -33.04 15.31
C LYS A 27 41.58 -33.49 15.40
N ARG A 28 41.25 -34.48 16.25
CA ARG A 28 39.85 -34.89 16.48
C ARG A 28 39.03 -33.80 17.17
N LEU A 29 39.59 -33.11 18.15
CA LEU A 29 38.92 -31.99 18.82
C LEU A 29 38.65 -30.83 17.88
N ILE A 30 39.62 -30.45 17.04
CA ILE A 30 39.43 -29.40 16.02
C ILE A 30 38.34 -29.79 15.01
N LEU A 31 38.32 -31.04 14.56
CA LEU A 31 37.30 -31.51 13.62
C LEU A 31 35.90 -31.52 14.24
N ILE A 32 35.77 -31.92 15.51
CA ILE A 32 34.49 -31.88 16.25
C ILE A 32 34.01 -30.43 16.41
N CYS A 33 34.90 -29.51 16.79
CA CYS A 33 34.54 -28.09 16.90
C CYS A 33 34.10 -27.50 15.54
N LEU A 34 34.80 -27.83 14.45
CA LEU A 34 34.40 -27.40 13.11
C LEU A 34 33.03 -27.96 12.69
N LEU A 35 32.76 -29.23 12.99
CA LEU A 35 31.45 -29.83 12.72
C LEU A 35 30.32 -29.22 13.57
N LEU A 36 30.59 -28.82 14.80
CA LEU A 36 29.61 -28.13 15.65
C LEU A 36 29.34 -26.69 15.17
N VAL A 37 30.37 -25.97 14.73
CA VAL A 37 30.23 -24.62 14.16
C VAL A 37 29.49 -24.68 12.81
N TRP A 38 29.82 -25.65 11.95
CA TRP A 38 29.10 -25.85 10.70
C TRP A 38 27.68 -26.35 10.91
N GLY A 39 27.45 -27.26 11.85
CA GLY A 39 26.12 -27.76 12.21
C GLY A 39 25.23 -26.67 12.78
N SER A 40 25.76 -25.79 13.64
CA SER A 40 25.02 -24.65 14.20
C SER A 40 24.78 -23.55 13.16
N ALA A 41 25.73 -23.26 12.28
CA ALA A 41 25.53 -22.33 11.16
C ALA A 41 24.51 -22.87 10.14
N PHE A 42 24.54 -24.17 9.85
CA PHE A 42 23.58 -24.85 8.97
C PHE A 42 22.17 -24.90 9.60
N MET A 43 22.06 -25.22 10.89
CA MET A 43 20.80 -25.12 11.62
C MET A 43 20.30 -23.68 11.64
N TYR A 44 21.15 -22.69 11.92
CA TYR A 44 20.76 -21.28 11.93
C TYR A 44 20.27 -20.82 10.55
N TYR A 45 20.98 -21.21 9.48
CA TYR A 45 20.58 -20.95 8.10
C TYR A 45 19.22 -21.59 7.76
N TRP A 46 19.00 -22.85 8.14
CA TRP A 46 17.74 -23.55 7.89
C TRP A 46 16.59 -23.06 8.77
N ILE A 47 16.84 -22.76 10.04
CA ILE A 47 15.86 -22.13 10.95
C ILE A 47 15.47 -20.77 10.39
N ARG A 48 16.42 -19.97 9.88
CA ARG A 48 16.10 -18.68 9.26
C ARG A 48 15.34 -18.83 7.94
N ARG A 49 15.66 -19.86 7.15
CA ARG A 49 14.99 -20.16 5.88
C ARG A 49 13.59 -20.75 6.05
N PHE A 50 13.34 -21.52 7.11
CA PHE A 50 12.01 -22.05 7.44
C PHE A 50 11.17 -21.10 8.33
N ASN A 51 11.76 -20.32 9.23
CA ASN A 51 11.01 -19.29 9.99
C ASN A 51 10.65 -18.06 9.14
N ALA A 52 11.22 -17.89 7.95
CA ALA A 52 10.85 -16.80 7.04
C ALA A 52 9.60 -17.09 6.19
N SER A 53 8.97 -18.28 6.28
CA SER A 53 7.79 -18.56 5.43
C SER A 53 6.86 -19.67 5.93
N ILE A 54 6.74 -19.85 7.25
CA ILE A 54 5.63 -20.63 7.82
C ILE A 54 4.75 -19.68 8.63
N SER A 55 4.10 -18.76 7.93
CA SER A 55 2.74 -18.39 8.29
C SER A 55 1.91 -19.66 8.08
N TYR A 56 1.43 -20.25 9.17
CA TYR A 56 0.39 -21.28 9.11
C TYR A 56 -0.87 -20.64 8.50
N GLU A 57 -0.96 -20.60 7.17
CA GLU A 57 -2.22 -20.48 6.47
C GLU A 57 -2.97 -21.80 6.66
N PHE A 58 -3.77 -21.87 7.72
CA PHE A 58 -4.82 -22.86 7.82
C PHE A 58 -5.94 -22.48 6.84
N PHE A 59 -5.73 -22.77 5.56
CA PHE A 59 -6.85 -22.91 4.62
C PHE A 59 -7.56 -24.22 4.94
N LEU A 60 -8.58 -24.17 5.80
CA LEU A 60 -9.64 -25.17 5.77
C LEU A 60 -10.44 -24.97 4.47
N ARG A 61 -9.93 -25.53 3.38
CA ARG A 61 -10.73 -25.76 2.17
C ARG A 61 -11.63 -26.96 2.46
N ASP A 62 -12.90 -26.70 2.74
CA ASP A 62 -13.94 -27.72 2.63
C ASP A 62 -14.12 -28.07 1.13
N PRO A 63 -13.80 -29.30 0.68
CA PRO A 63 -13.85 -29.67 -0.73
C PRO A 63 -15.28 -29.88 -1.25
N THR A 64 -16.32 -29.69 -0.43
CA THR A 64 -17.70 -30.10 -0.78
C THR A 64 -18.70 -28.96 -0.96
N ARG A 65 -18.30 -27.69 -0.85
CA ARG A 65 -19.24 -26.57 -1.06
C ARG A 65 -19.29 -26.10 -2.51
N ASN A 66 -20.37 -26.53 -3.17
CA ASN A 66 -20.80 -26.09 -4.49
C ASN A 66 -20.83 -24.55 -4.61
N THR A 67 -20.44 -24.12 -5.81
CA THR A 67 -20.49 -22.76 -6.33
C THR A 67 -21.91 -22.19 -6.31
N HIS A 68 -22.27 -21.52 -5.22
CA HIS A 68 -23.33 -20.52 -5.24
C HIS A 68 -22.90 -19.35 -4.35
N THR A 69 -22.99 -18.17 -4.95
CA THR A 69 -22.85 -16.84 -4.36
C THR A 69 -23.43 -16.76 -2.94
N SER A 70 -22.60 -16.87 -1.91
CA SER A 70 -22.94 -16.42 -0.55
C SER A 70 -22.08 -15.21 -0.18
N LEU A 71 -22.72 -14.26 0.49
CA LEU A 71 -22.15 -13.01 1.00
C LEU A 71 -20.99 -13.23 2.00
N ASP A 72 -20.77 -14.45 2.45
CA ASP A 72 -19.77 -14.80 3.48
C ASP A 72 -18.32 -14.73 2.98
N HIS A 73 -18.10 -14.66 1.67
CA HIS A 73 -16.74 -14.58 1.10
C HIS A 73 -16.03 -13.23 1.33
N TYR A 74 -16.74 -12.19 1.77
CA TYR A 74 -16.13 -10.89 2.09
C TYR A 74 -15.57 -10.81 3.53
N VAL A 75 -15.91 -11.77 4.40
CA VAL A 75 -15.75 -11.63 5.86
C VAL A 75 -14.35 -12.02 6.36
N ASP A 76 -13.50 -12.64 5.54
CA ASP A 76 -12.19 -13.16 5.96
C ASP A 76 -10.98 -12.21 5.77
N TYR A 77 -11.17 -10.99 5.26
CA TYR A 77 -10.05 -10.10 4.92
C TYR A 77 -9.52 -9.21 6.06
N ALA A 78 -9.83 -9.53 7.31
CA ALA A 78 -9.09 -8.98 8.44
C ALA A 78 -7.76 -9.72 8.58
N PHE A 79 -6.74 -9.32 7.80
CA PHE A 79 -5.39 -9.88 7.92
C PHE A 79 -4.85 -9.57 9.32
N HIS A 80 -4.79 -10.61 10.16
CA HIS A 80 -4.28 -10.52 11.53
C HIS A 80 -2.80 -10.86 11.54
N SER A 81 -1.94 -9.84 11.60
CA SER A 81 -0.56 -10.03 12.03
C SER A 81 -0.26 -9.06 13.16
N LYS A 82 0.13 -9.60 14.33
CA LYS A 82 0.65 -8.82 15.47
C LYS A 82 -0.26 -7.65 15.91
N GLY A 83 -1.58 -7.88 16.03
CA GLY A 83 -2.51 -6.85 16.49
C GLY A 83 -2.89 -5.78 15.45
N LYS A 84 -2.55 -5.98 14.16
CA LYS A 84 -2.99 -5.11 13.06
C LYS A 84 -4.26 -5.66 12.40
N PHE A 85 -5.25 -4.81 12.16
CA PHE A 85 -6.54 -5.17 11.55
C PHE A 85 -6.86 -4.24 10.41
N ARG A 86 -6.74 -4.75 9.19
CA ARG A 86 -7.10 -4.01 7.98
C ARG A 86 -8.61 -4.05 7.78
N LEU A 87 -9.21 -2.88 7.66
CA LEU A 87 -10.65 -2.71 7.53
C LEU A 87 -11.10 -3.08 6.11
N ALA A 88 -12.13 -3.93 6.02
CA ALA A 88 -12.82 -4.25 4.79
C ALA A 88 -14.14 -3.48 4.69
N PHE A 89 -14.58 -3.22 3.46
CA PHE A 89 -15.78 -2.46 3.18
C PHE A 89 -16.68 -3.21 2.22
N GLN A 90 -18.00 -3.08 2.42
CA GLN A 90 -18.99 -3.66 1.54
C GLN A 90 -19.89 -2.56 0.95
N PRO A 91 -20.09 -2.55 -0.37
CA PRO A 91 -21.02 -1.61 -0.99
C PRO A 91 -22.47 -1.98 -0.66
N ILE A 92 -23.26 -0.97 -0.30
CA ILE A 92 -24.70 -1.05 -0.07
C ILE A 92 -25.37 0.01 -0.93
N GLN A 93 -26.29 -0.44 -1.79
CA GLN A 93 -27.11 0.45 -2.59
C GLN A 93 -28.18 1.08 -1.70
N THR A 94 -28.14 2.39 -1.57
CA THR A 94 -29.24 3.18 -0.98
C THR A 94 -30.09 3.79 -2.10
N PRO A 95 -31.29 4.33 -1.80
CA PRO A 95 -32.12 4.99 -2.81
C PRO A 95 -31.43 6.16 -3.53
N ASN A 96 -30.46 6.80 -2.86
CA ASN A 96 -29.82 8.03 -3.35
C ASN A 96 -28.36 7.81 -3.79
N ASP A 97 -27.67 6.82 -3.25
CA ASP A 97 -26.23 6.63 -3.45
C ASP A 97 -25.75 5.21 -3.20
N LEU A 98 -24.55 4.90 -3.67
CA LEU A 98 -23.77 3.73 -3.27
C LEU A 98 -22.91 4.09 -2.04
N VAL A 99 -23.09 3.37 -0.93
CA VAL A 99 -22.39 3.62 0.33
C VAL A 99 -21.56 2.40 0.71
N TRP A 100 -20.30 2.59 1.06
CA TRP A 100 -19.42 1.51 1.49
C TRP A 100 -19.38 1.46 3.02
N ILE A 101 -19.86 0.36 3.61
CA ILE A 101 -19.95 0.20 5.07
C ILE A 101 -18.80 -0.71 5.55
N PRO A 102 -18.12 -0.38 6.67
CA PRO A 102 -17.09 -1.26 7.22
C PRO A 102 -17.67 -2.61 7.65
N VAL A 103 -17.05 -3.70 7.20
CA VAL A 103 -17.41 -5.08 7.57
C VAL A 103 -16.77 -5.50 8.90
N LEU A 104 -15.69 -4.81 9.31
CA LEU A 104 -14.82 -5.22 10.43
C LEU A 104 -15.55 -5.33 11.77
N ILE A 105 -16.54 -4.47 11.99
CA ILE A 105 -17.19 -4.34 13.28
C ILE A 105 -17.94 -5.60 13.68
N ARG A 106 -18.45 -6.39 12.73
CA ARG A 106 -19.27 -7.57 13.04
C ARG A 106 -18.45 -8.80 13.42
N SER A 107 -17.14 -8.82 13.15
CA SER A 107 -16.28 -9.97 13.42
C SER A 107 -15.23 -9.70 14.50
N ALA A 108 -14.73 -8.47 14.64
CA ALA A 108 -13.65 -8.14 15.58
C ALA A 108 -14.07 -8.26 17.06
N TYR A 109 -15.19 -7.64 17.45
CA TYR A 109 -15.58 -7.54 18.86
C TYR A 109 -15.81 -8.91 19.56
N LYS A 110 -16.40 -9.88 18.83
CA LYS A 110 -16.56 -11.27 19.31
C LYS A 110 -15.21 -11.96 19.46
N ARG A 111 -14.36 -11.83 18.43
CA ARG A 111 -13.06 -12.48 18.38
C ARG A 111 -12.13 -12.01 19.51
N PHE A 112 -12.23 -10.75 19.92
CA PHE A 112 -11.37 -10.16 20.95
C PHE A 112 -12.01 -10.03 22.32
N ASN A 113 -13.24 -10.50 22.51
CA ASN A 113 -13.99 -10.35 23.75
C ASN A 113 -14.00 -8.91 24.27
N TRP A 114 -14.35 -7.97 23.39
CA TRP A 114 -14.36 -6.56 23.75
C TRP A 114 -15.39 -6.26 24.85
N THR A 115 -14.96 -5.43 25.79
CA THR A 115 -15.78 -4.84 26.84
C THR A 115 -16.43 -3.54 26.35
N TYR A 116 -17.32 -2.98 27.16
CA TYR A 116 -17.85 -1.63 26.94
C TYR A 116 -16.73 -0.57 26.83
N THR A 117 -15.68 -0.72 27.64
CA THR A 117 -14.53 0.19 27.63
C THR A 117 -13.78 0.13 26.29
N ASP A 118 -13.64 -1.05 25.69
CA ASP A 118 -12.96 -1.21 24.40
C ASP A 118 -13.78 -0.60 23.26
N VAL A 119 -15.10 -0.78 23.28
CA VAL A 119 -15.99 -0.10 22.33
C VAL A 119 -15.92 1.41 22.50
N THR A 120 -15.86 1.90 23.74
CA THR A 120 -15.69 3.33 24.03
C THR A 120 -14.38 3.87 23.43
N LYS A 121 -13.26 3.16 23.62
CA LYS A 121 -11.97 3.51 23.01
C LYS A 121 -12.06 3.53 21.48
N LEU A 122 -12.69 2.53 20.85
CA LEU A 122 -12.88 2.51 19.40
C LEU A 122 -13.68 3.71 18.90
N VAL A 123 -14.83 4.02 19.55
CA VAL A 123 -15.67 5.17 19.20
C VAL A 123 -14.88 6.48 19.30
N GLN A 124 -14.04 6.62 20.33
CA GLN A 124 -13.15 7.77 20.49
C GLN A 124 -12.08 7.84 19.39
N LEU A 125 -11.39 6.74 19.08
CA LEU A 125 -10.41 6.71 17.98
C LEU A 125 -11.04 7.11 16.64
N VAL A 126 -12.24 6.61 16.35
CA VAL A 126 -12.98 6.94 15.13
C VAL A 126 -13.41 8.40 15.11
N ARG A 127 -13.85 8.95 16.26
CA ARG A 127 -14.07 10.38 16.38
C ARG A 127 -12.79 11.12 16.06
N ASP A 128 -11.71 10.89 16.78
CA ASP A 128 -10.50 11.69 16.65
C ASP A 128 -9.94 11.67 15.22
N GLN A 129 -10.00 10.51 14.56
CA GLN A 129 -9.54 10.33 13.18
C GLN A 129 -10.49 10.84 12.11
N LEU A 130 -11.79 11.02 12.38
CA LEU A 130 -12.80 11.35 11.35
C LEU A 130 -13.79 12.45 11.81
N HIS A 131 -13.43 13.25 12.83
CA HIS A 131 -14.30 14.23 13.50
C HIS A 131 -14.68 15.43 12.63
N SER A 132 -13.86 15.80 11.67
CA SER A 132 -13.99 17.05 10.88
C SER A 132 -15.14 17.02 9.87
N HIS A 133 -15.85 15.91 9.75
CA HIS A 133 -16.85 15.70 8.70
C HIS A 133 -18.26 15.80 9.26
N GLU A 134 -18.98 16.92 9.07
CA GLU A 134 -20.43 16.99 9.28
C GLU A 134 -21.20 17.84 8.24
N PRO A 135 -22.50 17.53 7.99
CA PRO A 135 -23.27 16.39 8.52
C PRO A 135 -23.69 15.41 7.41
N PHE A 136 -23.29 14.14 7.56
CA PHE A 136 -24.13 13.02 7.13
C PHE A 136 -25.39 12.99 8.02
N PRO A 137 -26.51 12.40 7.57
CA PRO A 137 -27.87 12.94 7.72
C PRO A 137 -28.25 13.30 9.16
N VAL A 138 -29.26 14.16 9.29
CA VAL A 138 -29.90 14.70 10.53
C VAL A 138 -30.25 13.64 11.60
N HIS A 139 -30.07 12.35 11.31
CA HIS A 139 -30.28 11.20 12.18
C HIS A 139 -29.00 10.40 12.50
N ALA A 140 -27.81 10.98 12.30
CA ALA A 140 -26.56 10.35 12.69
C ALA A 140 -26.51 10.19 14.21
N ALA A 141 -26.18 8.99 14.67
CA ALA A 141 -26.07 8.71 16.09
C ALA A 141 -24.92 9.54 16.66
N THR A 142 -25.15 10.26 17.75
CA THR A 142 -24.06 10.91 18.48
C THR A 142 -23.20 9.88 19.21
N ILE A 143 -21.99 10.27 19.63
CA ILE A 143 -21.15 9.43 20.50
C ILE A 143 -21.94 9.06 21.77
N ASN A 144 -22.61 10.04 22.38
CA ASN A 144 -23.36 9.82 23.61
C ASN A 144 -24.53 8.86 23.41
N GLU A 145 -25.28 9.00 22.31
CA GLU A 145 -26.39 8.08 21.96
C GLU A 145 -25.89 6.66 21.72
N THR A 146 -24.79 6.51 20.98
CA THR A 146 -24.16 5.22 20.67
C THR A 146 -23.70 4.52 21.94
N LEU A 147 -22.95 5.23 22.79
CA LEU A 147 -22.43 4.68 24.03
C LEU A 147 -23.54 4.37 25.03
N ALA A 148 -24.55 5.25 25.17
CA ALA A 148 -25.70 5.01 26.04
C ALA A 148 -26.52 3.78 25.57
N ALA A 149 -26.78 3.66 24.27
CA ALA A 149 -27.49 2.51 23.72
C ALA A 149 -26.71 1.20 23.96
N CYS A 150 -25.39 1.23 23.80
CA CYS A 150 -24.54 0.07 24.07
C CYS A 150 -24.58 -0.35 25.55
N GLN A 151 -24.43 0.63 26.45
CA GLN A 151 -24.43 0.39 27.90
C GLN A 151 -25.79 -0.16 28.37
N ASN A 152 -26.89 0.38 27.85
CA ASN A 152 -28.24 -0.09 28.18
C ASN A 152 -28.45 -1.54 27.74
N GLY A 153 -27.93 -1.94 26.56
CA GLY A 153 -27.97 -3.32 26.09
C GLY A 153 -27.28 -4.29 27.06
N LEU A 154 -26.06 -3.96 27.49
CA LEU A 154 -25.29 -4.76 28.47
C LEU A 154 -26.02 -4.91 29.82
N ILE A 155 -26.55 -3.80 30.35
CA ILE A 155 -27.29 -3.79 31.61
C ILE A 155 -28.54 -4.67 31.50
N SER A 156 -29.30 -4.54 30.41
CA SER A 156 -30.56 -5.28 30.22
C SER A 156 -30.39 -6.80 30.20
N LEU A 157 -29.22 -7.29 29.78
CA LEU A 157 -28.89 -8.71 29.68
C LEU A 157 -27.94 -9.19 30.78
N ASN A 158 -27.61 -8.33 31.76
CA ASN A 158 -26.63 -8.59 32.82
C ASN A 158 -25.30 -9.14 32.26
N GLN A 159 -24.81 -8.53 31.17
CA GLN A 159 -23.57 -8.92 30.51
C GLN A 159 -22.47 -7.90 30.80
N THR A 160 -21.23 -8.38 30.88
CA THR A 160 -20.04 -7.52 31.06
C THR A 160 -19.31 -7.30 29.73
N TYR A 161 -19.36 -8.28 28.83
CA TYR A 161 -18.67 -8.25 27.55
C TYR A 161 -19.67 -7.97 26.42
N VAL A 162 -19.28 -7.07 25.51
CA VAL A 162 -20.06 -6.77 24.30
C VAL A 162 -20.15 -8.00 23.40
N SER A 163 -19.13 -8.87 23.42
CA SER A 163 -19.15 -10.16 22.70
C SER A 163 -20.29 -11.09 23.14
N GLN A 164 -20.89 -10.88 24.31
CA GLN A 164 -22.02 -11.67 24.83
C GLN A 164 -23.39 -11.12 24.40
N LEU A 165 -23.44 -9.93 23.79
CA LEU A 165 -24.69 -9.38 23.28
C LEU A 165 -25.16 -10.11 22.01
N PRO A 166 -26.47 -10.35 21.85
CA PRO A 166 -27.07 -10.79 20.59
C PRO A 166 -26.82 -9.78 19.45
N GLU A 167 -26.66 -10.26 18.20
CA GLU A 167 -26.30 -9.43 17.03
C GLU A 167 -27.25 -8.25 16.80
N ASN A 168 -28.54 -8.44 17.02
CA ASN A 168 -29.55 -7.38 16.91
C ASN A 168 -29.41 -6.27 17.98
N GLN A 169 -28.72 -6.53 19.09
CA GLN A 169 -28.44 -5.55 20.15
C GLN A 169 -27.06 -4.89 20.00
N LEU A 170 -26.26 -5.31 19.03
CA LEU A 170 -24.92 -4.80 18.79
C LEU A 170 -24.88 -3.62 17.83
N VAL A 171 -25.84 -3.56 16.91
CA VAL A 171 -25.95 -2.46 15.94
C VAL A 171 -25.87 -1.09 16.63
N PRO A 172 -26.57 -0.83 17.76
CA PRO A 172 -26.45 0.47 18.43
C PRO A 172 -25.05 0.75 18.99
N CYS A 173 -24.30 -0.27 19.44
CA CYS A 173 -22.94 -0.10 20.00
C CYS A 173 -21.93 0.45 18.99
N PHE A 174 -22.16 0.18 17.71
CA PHE A 174 -21.22 0.54 16.66
C PHE A 174 -21.80 1.48 15.62
N SER A 175 -23.05 1.91 15.79
CA SER A 175 -23.74 2.80 14.85
C SER A 175 -22.92 4.05 14.51
N TYR A 176 -22.34 4.74 15.49
CA TYR A 176 -21.41 5.86 15.24
C TYR A 176 -20.21 5.45 14.39
N VAL A 177 -19.58 4.30 14.70
CA VAL A 177 -18.39 3.84 14.00
C VAL A 177 -18.72 3.45 12.56
N GLU A 178 -19.78 2.67 12.36
CA GLU A 178 -20.30 2.30 11.04
C GLU A 178 -20.61 3.56 10.22
N GLN A 179 -21.29 4.54 10.81
CA GLN A 179 -21.65 5.79 10.12
C GLN A 179 -20.42 6.63 9.75
N ARG A 180 -19.44 6.78 10.64
CA ARG A 180 -18.25 7.62 10.41
C ARG A 180 -17.27 7.00 9.42
N LEU A 181 -17.13 5.68 9.44
CA LEU A 181 -16.33 4.94 8.46
C LEU A 181 -17.08 4.71 7.15
N SER A 182 -18.40 4.87 7.14
CA SER A 182 -19.16 4.80 5.90
C SER A 182 -18.82 6.00 5.03
N HIS A 183 -18.47 5.74 3.78
CA HIS A 183 -18.16 6.78 2.82
C HIS A 183 -19.04 6.59 1.58
N SER A 184 -19.60 7.69 1.07
CA SER A 184 -20.09 7.76 -0.32
C SER A 184 -18.84 7.78 -1.21
N GLY A 185 -18.36 6.59 -1.54
CA GLY A 185 -17.00 6.32 -2.03
C GLY A 185 -16.71 6.73 -3.48
N LEU A 186 -17.64 7.38 -4.15
CA LEU A 186 -17.37 8.11 -5.39
C LEU A 186 -18.13 9.43 -5.29
N PRO A 187 -17.50 10.58 -5.55
CA PRO A 187 -18.26 11.79 -5.81
C PRO A 187 -19.38 11.44 -6.80
N SER A 188 -20.62 11.79 -6.49
CA SER A 188 -21.78 11.56 -7.38
C SER A 188 -21.58 12.16 -8.78
N LYS A 189 -20.56 13.02 -8.94
CA LYS A 189 -20.06 13.62 -10.18
C LYS A 189 -18.95 12.86 -10.92
N VAL A 190 -18.43 11.73 -10.43
CA VAL A 190 -17.54 10.87 -11.25
C VAL A 190 -18.28 10.33 -12.49
N VAL A 191 -19.60 10.48 -12.51
CA VAL A 191 -20.50 10.13 -13.61
C VAL A 191 -21.09 11.39 -14.25
N SER A 192 -20.32 12.04 -15.15
CA SER A 192 -20.86 12.58 -16.41
C SER A 192 -19.75 12.91 -17.41
N SER A 193 -18.86 11.97 -17.75
CA SER A 193 -18.13 12.08 -19.02
C SER A 193 -18.99 11.52 -20.18
N SER A 194 -20.21 12.05 -20.31
CA SER A 194 -20.98 11.89 -21.56
C SER A 194 -20.49 12.83 -22.66
N GLU A 195 -19.49 13.68 -22.39
CA GLU A 195 -18.83 14.43 -23.44
C GLU A 195 -17.55 13.71 -23.86
N ASP A 196 -17.65 13.15 -25.07
CA ASP A 196 -16.56 12.71 -25.92
C ASP A 196 -15.68 13.90 -26.36
N ASN A 197 -15.34 14.78 -25.41
CA ASN A 197 -14.37 15.84 -25.63
C ASN A 197 -13.05 15.13 -25.89
N SER A 198 -12.66 15.13 -27.16
CA SER A 198 -11.42 14.54 -27.63
C SER A 198 -10.27 15.12 -26.80
N PHE A 199 -9.23 14.31 -26.54
CA PHE A 199 -7.99 14.79 -25.92
C PHE A 199 -7.51 16.09 -26.57
N MET A 200 -7.72 16.24 -27.89
CA MET A 200 -7.35 17.43 -28.66
C MET A 200 -8.05 18.71 -28.18
N HIS A 201 -9.29 18.63 -27.72
CA HIS A 201 -10.01 19.80 -27.20
C HIS A 201 -9.40 20.34 -25.89
N ASN A 202 -8.74 19.45 -25.12
CA ASN A 202 -7.96 19.79 -23.94
C ASN A 202 -6.45 19.94 -24.25
N ALA A 203 -5.98 19.48 -25.42
CA ALA A 203 -4.57 19.52 -25.79
C ALA A 203 -4.06 20.95 -26.03
N ASP A 204 -4.93 21.83 -26.52
CA ASP A 204 -4.64 23.27 -26.67
C ASP A 204 -4.42 23.97 -25.31
N THR A 205 -4.90 23.38 -24.21
CA THR A 205 -4.64 23.85 -22.83
C THR A 205 -3.37 23.26 -22.22
N TYR A 206 -2.66 22.38 -22.94
CA TYR A 206 -1.41 21.80 -22.45
C TYR A 206 -0.22 22.76 -22.64
N SER A 207 -0.32 23.92 -22.01
CA SER A 207 0.82 24.79 -21.75
C SER A 207 1.53 24.29 -20.48
N VAL A 208 2.84 24.07 -20.57
CA VAL A 208 3.66 23.88 -19.37
C VAL A 208 3.53 25.14 -18.51
N PRO A 209 3.06 25.05 -17.24
CA PRO A 209 2.88 26.25 -16.42
C PRO A 209 4.22 26.90 -16.06
N VAL A 210 4.16 28.20 -15.75
CA VAL A 210 5.33 29.03 -15.41
C VAL A 210 6.18 28.45 -14.28
N ILE A 211 5.57 27.72 -13.34
CA ILE A 211 6.27 27.08 -12.20
C ILE A 211 7.39 26.13 -12.62
N TYR A 212 7.30 25.59 -13.84
CA TYR A 212 8.26 24.65 -14.41
C TYR A 212 9.39 25.32 -15.19
N PHE A 213 9.49 26.65 -15.21
CA PHE A 213 10.60 27.35 -15.87
C PHE A 213 11.55 27.97 -14.86
N HIS A 214 12.84 28.07 -15.22
CA HIS A 214 13.76 28.90 -14.45
C HIS A 214 13.33 30.37 -14.49
N PRO A 215 13.57 31.14 -13.41
CA PRO A 215 13.35 32.58 -13.43
C PRO A 215 14.15 33.20 -14.58
N VAL A 216 13.48 33.90 -15.48
CA VAL A 216 14.14 34.62 -16.58
C VAL A 216 14.87 35.83 -15.98
N GLN A 217 16.20 35.84 -16.03
CA GLN A 217 16.97 37.03 -15.67
C GLN A 217 16.74 38.12 -16.72
N SER A 218 16.41 39.33 -16.28
CA SER A 218 15.91 40.44 -17.11
C SER A 218 16.85 40.88 -18.25
N ASP A 219 18.14 40.55 -18.17
CA ASP A 219 19.17 41.13 -19.03
C ASP A 219 19.49 40.30 -20.29
N GLU A 220 18.98 39.07 -20.42
CA GLU A 220 19.19 38.23 -21.62
C GLU A 220 18.01 38.24 -22.61
N SER A 221 16.97 39.03 -22.30
CA SER A 221 15.66 39.02 -22.96
C SER A 221 15.61 39.53 -24.41
N SER A 222 16.74 39.82 -25.06
CA SER A 222 16.73 40.48 -26.38
C SER A 222 17.27 39.70 -27.57
N LYS A 223 17.87 38.49 -27.45
CA LYS A 223 18.49 37.84 -28.63
C LYS A 223 18.47 36.31 -28.77
N ALA A 224 17.93 35.53 -27.84
CA ALA A 224 17.85 34.08 -28.00
C ALA A 224 16.40 33.61 -28.18
N GLU A 225 16.11 32.90 -29.28
CA GLU A 225 14.91 32.06 -29.36
C GLU A 225 14.98 31.02 -28.25
N GLY A 226 14.11 31.14 -27.23
CA GLY A 226 14.07 30.20 -26.13
C GLY A 226 13.79 28.78 -26.64
N LYS A 227 14.62 27.81 -26.22
CA LYS A 227 14.42 26.39 -26.51
C LYS A 227 13.41 25.82 -25.52
N ASN A 228 12.33 25.23 -26.04
CA ASN A 228 11.36 24.52 -25.22
C ASN A 228 11.92 23.15 -24.79
N CYS A 229 11.70 22.77 -23.53
CA CYS A 229 12.07 21.46 -23.03
C CYS A 229 11.16 20.35 -23.58
N SER A 230 11.71 19.15 -23.72
CA SER A 230 10.96 17.99 -24.18
C SER A 230 9.90 17.59 -23.16
N VAL A 231 8.64 17.74 -23.53
CA VAL A 231 7.51 17.18 -22.76
C VAL A 231 7.28 15.73 -23.17
N VAL A 232 6.72 14.91 -22.27
CA VAL A 232 6.29 13.56 -22.62
C VAL A 232 5.34 13.60 -23.82
N GLY A 233 5.63 12.74 -24.79
CA GLY A 233 4.98 12.75 -26.09
C GLY A 233 3.46 12.66 -26.01
N LEU A 234 2.79 13.41 -26.88
CA LEU A 234 1.33 13.50 -26.93
C LEU A 234 0.65 12.13 -27.01
N SER A 235 1.22 11.20 -27.78
CA SER A 235 0.69 9.83 -27.92
C SER A 235 0.65 9.08 -26.58
N ARG A 236 1.69 9.22 -25.75
CA ARG A 236 1.74 8.60 -24.42
C ARG A 236 0.71 9.24 -23.49
N ARG A 237 0.60 10.57 -23.48
CA ARG A 237 -0.43 11.27 -22.69
C ARG A 237 -1.84 10.88 -23.12
N GLN A 238 -2.10 10.75 -24.42
CA GLN A 238 -3.37 10.27 -24.96
C GLN A 238 -3.69 8.84 -24.50
N SER A 239 -2.70 7.96 -24.53
CA SER A 239 -2.84 6.58 -24.05
C SER A 239 -3.14 6.51 -22.55
N LEU A 240 -2.46 7.31 -21.73
CA LEU A 240 -2.72 7.41 -20.28
C LEU A 240 -4.12 7.97 -20.00
N LEU A 241 -4.55 9.03 -20.71
CA LEU A 241 -5.92 9.55 -20.57
C LEU A 241 -6.96 8.50 -20.95
N ARG A 242 -6.75 7.78 -22.07
CA ARG A 242 -7.63 6.68 -22.49
C ARG A 242 -7.69 5.57 -21.44
N THR A 243 -6.55 5.22 -20.86
CA THR A 243 -6.43 4.22 -19.79
C THR A 243 -7.19 4.67 -18.54
N LEU A 244 -7.03 5.93 -18.11
CA LEU A 244 -7.74 6.51 -16.97
C LEU A 244 -9.25 6.58 -17.19
N LYS A 245 -9.72 7.00 -18.38
CA LYS A 245 -11.15 6.98 -18.73
C LYS A 245 -11.73 5.57 -18.65
N HIS A 246 -11.01 4.56 -19.14
CA HIS A 246 -11.43 3.17 -19.04
C HIS A 246 -11.46 2.70 -17.58
N TRP A 247 -10.45 3.07 -16.78
CA TRP A 247 -10.42 2.76 -15.36
C TRP A 247 -11.60 3.34 -14.59
N ILE A 248 -11.95 4.61 -14.83
CA ILE A 248 -13.10 5.26 -14.18
C ILE A 248 -14.36 4.42 -14.37
N LYS A 249 -14.62 4.00 -15.62
CA LYS A 249 -15.74 3.11 -15.93
C LYS A 249 -15.58 1.74 -15.26
N PHE A 250 -14.42 1.12 -15.39
CA PHE A 250 -14.14 -0.21 -14.82
C PHE A 250 -14.32 -0.23 -13.30
N ALA A 251 -13.81 0.77 -12.58
CA ALA A 251 -13.92 0.90 -11.13
C ALA A 251 -15.37 1.15 -10.71
N SER A 252 -16.12 1.97 -11.47
CA SER A 252 -17.55 2.18 -11.24
C SER A 252 -18.36 0.89 -11.43
N ASP A 253 -18.17 0.19 -12.56
CA ASP A 253 -18.87 -1.07 -12.88
C ASP A 253 -18.57 -2.18 -11.85
N ASN A 254 -17.40 -2.12 -11.19
CA ASN A 254 -16.97 -3.09 -10.19
C ASN A 254 -17.02 -2.56 -8.74
N THR A 255 -17.58 -1.38 -8.49
CA THR A 255 -17.70 -0.78 -7.13
C THR A 255 -16.38 -0.69 -6.35
N ILE A 256 -15.28 -0.35 -7.04
CA ILE A 256 -13.94 -0.22 -6.47
C ILE A 256 -13.72 1.23 -6.01
N ILE A 257 -13.40 1.43 -4.73
CA ILE A 257 -12.96 2.74 -4.22
C ILE A 257 -11.51 2.98 -4.65
N TRP A 258 -11.26 4.13 -5.26
CA TRP A 258 -9.95 4.52 -5.76
C TRP A 258 -9.76 6.04 -5.72
N TRP A 259 -8.51 6.50 -5.81
CA TRP A 259 -8.15 7.91 -5.93
C TRP A 259 -6.80 8.08 -6.63
N ILE A 260 -6.51 9.27 -7.16
CA ILE A 260 -5.17 9.60 -7.67
C ILE A 260 -4.18 9.80 -6.51
N THR A 261 -2.93 9.38 -6.69
CA THR A 261 -1.87 9.47 -5.68
C THR A 261 -0.52 9.86 -6.31
N TYR A 262 0.54 9.99 -5.51
CA TYR A 262 1.93 10.22 -5.94
C TYR A 262 2.09 11.30 -7.02
N GLY A 263 2.78 11.01 -8.14
CA GLY A 263 3.07 11.98 -9.20
C GLY A 263 1.79 12.51 -9.85
N SER A 264 0.75 11.68 -9.92
CA SER A 264 -0.57 12.08 -10.41
C SER A 264 -1.26 13.06 -9.47
N LEU A 265 -1.30 12.80 -8.16
CA LEU A 265 -1.86 13.75 -7.20
C LEU A 265 -1.08 15.08 -7.21
N LEU A 266 0.25 15.01 -7.28
CA LEU A 266 1.10 16.19 -7.35
C LEU A 266 0.85 17.04 -8.60
N GLY A 267 0.70 16.39 -9.76
CA GLY A 267 0.31 17.06 -11.00
C GLY A 267 -1.06 17.71 -10.90
N SER A 268 -2.04 17.02 -10.29
CA SER A 268 -3.35 17.60 -10.02
C SER A 268 -3.27 18.88 -9.18
N VAL A 269 -2.56 18.84 -8.04
CA VAL A 269 -2.45 19.98 -7.13
C VAL A 269 -1.73 21.16 -7.78
N ARG A 270 -0.69 20.92 -8.59
CA ARG A 270 0.07 21.99 -9.24
C ARG A 270 -0.72 22.69 -10.34
N ASN A 271 -1.36 21.94 -11.23
CA ASN A 271 -1.98 22.51 -12.43
C ASN A 271 -3.08 21.64 -13.06
N GLY A 272 -3.60 20.65 -12.35
CA GLY A 272 -4.68 19.79 -12.84
C GLY A 272 -4.27 18.83 -13.96
N THR A 273 -2.98 18.53 -14.13
CA THR A 273 -2.50 17.66 -15.23
C THR A 273 -1.26 16.87 -14.84
N MET A 274 -0.91 15.85 -15.63
CA MET A 274 0.31 15.07 -15.40
C MET A 274 1.56 15.94 -15.54
N ILE A 275 2.54 15.73 -14.66
CA ILE A 275 3.83 16.43 -14.65
C ILE A 275 4.49 16.35 -16.05
N PRO A 276 5.12 17.42 -16.56
CA PRO A 276 5.54 17.46 -17.97
C PRO A 276 6.51 16.37 -18.42
N TYR A 277 7.32 15.88 -17.49
CA TYR A 277 8.35 14.86 -17.69
C TYR A 277 7.99 13.49 -17.08
N ASP A 278 6.77 13.32 -16.53
CA ASP A 278 6.29 12.02 -16.03
C ASP A 278 5.87 11.10 -17.17
N THR A 279 6.16 9.81 -17.04
CA THR A 279 5.92 8.80 -18.09
C THR A 279 4.73 7.86 -17.83
N ASP A 280 4.18 7.91 -16.64
CA ASP A 280 3.13 7.06 -16.09
C ASP A 280 2.18 7.89 -15.21
N MET A 281 1.17 7.22 -14.64
CA MET A 281 0.27 7.80 -13.65
C MET A 281 0.10 6.82 -12.49
N ASP A 282 -0.34 7.32 -11.35
CA ASP A 282 -0.49 6.56 -10.13
C ASP A 282 -1.90 6.75 -9.57
N ILE A 283 -2.53 5.63 -9.24
CA ILE A 283 -3.76 5.59 -8.46
C ILE A 283 -3.58 4.67 -7.27
N ALA A 284 -4.41 4.87 -6.25
CA ALA A 284 -4.51 3.97 -5.12
C ALA A 284 -5.92 3.41 -5.03
N ILE A 285 -6.04 2.21 -4.47
CA ILE A 285 -7.31 1.59 -4.10
C ILE A 285 -7.29 1.22 -2.62
N LEU A 286 -8.48 1.05 -2.04
CA LEU A 286 -8.57 0.37 -0.75
C LEU A 286 -8.06 -1.07 -0.88
N GLY A 287 -7.13 -1.46 -0.01
CA GLY A 287 -6.52 -2.79 -0.05
C GLY A 287 -7.50 -3.94 0.19
N SER A 288 -8.68 -3.67 0.73
CA SER A 288 -9.79 -4.64 0.80
C SER A 288 -10.32 -5.06 -0.57
N HIS A 289 -10.04 -4.30 -1.64
CA HIS A 289 -10.35 -4.68 -3.03
C HIS A 289 -9.28 -5.56 -3.68
N GLU A 290 -8.18 -5.91 -3.00
CA GLU A 290 -7.09 -6.69 -3.61
C GLU A 290 -7.59 -7.99 -4.26
N ALA A 291 -8.30 -8.81 -3.50
CA ALA A 291 -8.78 -10.09 -4.00
C ALA A 291 -9.76 -9.94 -5.15
N GLN A 292 -10.55 -8.87 -5.15
CA GLN A 292 -11.43 -8.52 -6.26
C GLN A 292 -10.62 -8.12 -7.50
N LEU A 293 -9.62 -7.25 -7.35
CA LEU A 293 -8.78 -6.80 -8.46
C LEU A 293 -8.01 -7.95 -9.10
N ARG A 294 -7.47 -8.87 -8.28
CA ARG A 294 -6.80 -10.10 -8.77
C ARG A 294 -7.72 -11.00 -9.58
N ARG A 295 -9.00 -11.11 -9.20
CA ARG A 295 -9.99 -11.89 -9.98
C ARG A 295 -10.37 -11.22 -11.30
N LEU A 296 -10.35 -9.88 -11.33
CA LEU A 296 -10.69 -9.10 -12.52
C LEU A 296 -9.49 -8.89 -13.47
N ALA A 297 -8.29 -9.30 -13.05
CA ALA A 297 -7.08 -9.14 -13.84
C ALA A 297 -7.17 -9.92 -15.16
N THR A 298 -6.66 -9.32 -16.23
CA THR A 298 -6.45 -9.97 -17.52
C THR A 298 -5.52 -11.15 -17.33
N ASP A 299 -5.95 -12.34 -17.75
CA ASP A 299 -5.05 -13.49 -17.86
C ASP A 299 -3.88 -13.10 -18.77
N ARG A 300 -2.65 -13.37 -18.32
CA ARG A 300 -1.43 -13.00 -19.05
C ARG A 300 -1.41 -13.57 -20.47
N GLN A 301 -2.02 -14.73 -20.69
CA GLN A 301 -2.14 -15.34 -22.02
C GLN A 301 -3.04 -14.56 -22.97
N ASN A 302 -3.91 -13.71 -22.42
CA ASN A 302 -4.89 -12.91 -23.17
C ASN A 302 -4.48 -11.43 -23.29
N ILE A 303 -3.27 -11.06 -22.83
CA ILE A 303 -2.79 -9.69 -22.94
C ILE A 303 -2.66 -9.31 -24.42
N THR A 304 -3.34 -8.24 -24.81
CA THR A 304 -3.38 -7.78 -26.21
C THR A 304 -3.07 -6.28 -26.29
N PRO A 305 -1.98 -5.86 -26.95
CA PRO A 305 -1.71 -4.44 -27.21
C PRO A 305 -2.86 -3.77 -27.96
N GLY A 306 -3.14 -2.51 -27.62
CA GLY A 306 -4.27 -1.75 -28.15
C GLY A 306 -5.63 -2.07 -27.49
N GLN A 307 -5.67 -3.01 -26.54
CA GLN A 307 -6.82 -3.29 -25.68
C GLN A 307 -6.53 -2.93 -24.22
N PHE A 308 -7.56 -2.76 -23.41
CA PHE A 308 -7.38 -2.55 -21.97
C PHE A 308 -6.89 -3.83 -21.31
N ASN A 309 -5.71 -3.77 -20.68
CA ASN A 309 -5.14 -4.86 -19.91
C ASN A 309 -4.98 -4.42 -18.45
N LEU A 310 -5.39 -5.26 -17.50
CA LEU A 310 -5.15 -5.09 -16.07
C LEU A 310 -4.32 -6.28 -15.59
N VAL A 311 -3.11 -6.04 -15.10
CA VAL A 311 -2.20 -7.09 -14.65
C VAL A 311 -1.84 -6.85 -13.19
N THR A 312 -1.86 -7.90 -12.36
CA THR A 312 -1.41 -7.83 -10.96
C THR A 312 -0.03 -8.45 -10.80
N ARG A 313 0.72 -7.99 -9.79
CA ARG A 313 1.94 -8.66 -9.34
C ARG A 313 1.64 -10.10 -8.87
N PRO A 314 2.56 -11.06 -9.04
CA PRO A 314 2.31 -12.47 -8.74
C PRO A 314 2.29 -12.81 -7.24
N GLY A 315 2.81 -11.94 -6.36
CA GLY A 315 2.89 -12.19 -4.92
C GLY A 315 2.85 -10.92 -4.09
N ASP A 316 3.55 -10.93 -2.96
CA ASP A 316 3.65 -9.80 -2.04
C ASP A 316 4.49 -8.65 -2.60
N HIS A 317 4.31 -7.47 -2.01
CA HIS A 317 5.09 -6.28 -2.34
C HIS A 317 6.58 -6.46 -2.03
N CYS A 318 7.43 -6.04 -2.97
CA CYS A 318 8.87 -6.18 -2.83
C CYS A 318 9.52 -4.90 -2.25
N VAL A 319 9.74 -4.87 -0.93
CA VAL A 319 10.35 -3.70 -0.26
C VAL A 319 11.88 -3.65 -0.44
N TYR A 320 12.58 -4.78 -0.25
CA TYR A 320 14.06 -4.80 -0.19
C TYR A 320 14.74 -5.91 -1.00
N SER A 321 13.97 -6.72 -1.72
CA SER A 321 14.51 -7.86 -2.48
C SER A 321 14.00 -7.84 -3.92
N THR A 322 14.63 -8.61 -4.81
CA THR A 322 14.09 -8.94 -6.12
C THR A 322 12.86 -9.84 -5.90
N GLY A 323 11.75 -9.24 -5.48
CA GLY A 323 10.52 -9.98 -5.24
C GLY A 323 10.04 -10.71 -6.49
N SER A 324 9.04 -11.56 -6.32
CA SER A 324 8.54 -12.39 -7.41
C SER A 324 8.02 -11.52 -8.56
N ARG A 325 8.55 -11.74 -9.76
CA ARG A 325 8.13 -11.05 -10.99
C ARG A 325 7.81 -12.08 -12.05
N VAL A 326 6.81 -11.75 -12.86
CA VAL A 326 6.40 -12.55 -14.00
C VAL A 326 6.25 -11.60 -15.18
N ASP A 327 6.88 -11.91 -16.30
CA ASP A 327 6.79 -11.12 -17.53
C ASP A 327 5.40 -11.27 -18.19
N CYS A 328 5.11 -10.52 -19.24
CA CYS A 328 3.79 -10.53 -19.89
C CYS A 328 3.46 -11.89 -20.52
N THR A 329 4.44 -12.76 -20.75
CA THR A 329 4.23 -14.12 -21.28
C THR A 329 3.92 -15.15 -20.19
N GLY A 330 4.02 -14.76 -18.91
CA GLY A 330 3.85 -15.67 -17.78
C GLY A 330 5.15 -16.31 -17.28
N LYS A 331 6.32 -15.91 -17.80
CA LYS A 331 7.61 -16.46 -17.37
C LYS A 331 8.14 -15.71 -16.15
N GLN A 332 8.65 -16.45 -15.17
CA GLN A 332 9.34 -15.85 -14.02
C GLN A 332 10.63 -15.15 -14.44
N VAL A 333 10.83 -13.93 -13.92
CA VAL A 333 11.98 -13.08 -14.20
C VAL A 333 12.48 -12.44 -12.90
N THR A 334 13.72 -11.95 -12.90
CA THR A 334 14.36 -11.37 -11.70
C THR A 334 14.47 -9.84 -11.74
N SER A 335 14.12 -9.22 -12.87
CA SER A 335 14.21 -7.77 -13.12
C SER A 335 12.99 -7.27 -13.90
N LEU A 336 12.88 -5.95 -14.10
CA LEU A 336 11.82 -5.30 -14.89
C LEU A 336 12.10 -5.55 -16.38
N THR A 337 11.85 -6.76 -16.88
CA THR A 337 12.11 -7.13 -18.28
C THR A 337 11.06 -6.57 -19.24
N ASP A 338 9.84 -6.36 -18.76
CA ASP A 338 8.75 -5.74 -19.51
C ASP A 338 7.73 -5.04 -18.59
N THR A 339 6.60 -4.60 -19.17
CA THR A 339 5.54 -3.87 -18.46
C THR A 339 4.93 -4.67 -17.31
N CYS A 340 4.88 -5.99 -17.43
CA CYS A 340 4.21 -6.88 -16.49
C CYS A 340 5.15 -7.45 -15.41
N ALA A 341 6.48 -7.32 -15.61
CA ALA A 341 7.54 -7.84 -14.76
C ALA A 341 7.82 -7.01 -13.48
N PHE A 342 6.78 -6.55 -12.80
CA PHE A 342 6.87 -5.75 -11.56
C PHE A 342 6.53 -6.58 -10.31
N CYS A 343 7.04 -6.14 -9.16
CA CYS A 343 6.73 -6.71 -7.84
C CYS A 343 6.23 -5.65 -6.83
N GLY A 344 6.22 -4.39 -7.25
CA GLY A 344 5.55 -3.24 -6.66
C GLY A 344 5.30 -2.29 -7.84
N PRO A 345 4.09 -1.72 -8.01
CA PRO A 345 2.89 -1.66 -7.14
C PRO A 345 2.03 -2.96 -7.12
N LEU A 346 0.76 -2.92 -6.69
CA LEU A 346 -0.14 -4.11 -6.74
C LEU A 346 -0.47 -4.49 -8.18
N ALA A 347 -0.82 -3.51 -9.00
CA ALA A 347 -1.26 -3.76 -10.37
C ALA A 347 -0.83 -2.65 -11.32
N ARG A 348 -0.86 -2.98 -12.62
CA ARG A 348 -0.69 -2.06 -13.73
C ARG A 348 -1.85 -2.20 -14.68
N MET A 349 -2.33 -1.09 -15.18
CA MET A 349 -3.27 -1.06 -16.30
C MET A 349 -2.68 -0.31 -17.49
N PHE A 350 -2.87 -0.84 -18.69
CA PHE A 350 -2.28 -0.27 -19.90
C PHE A 350 -3.01 -0.73 -21.16
N TYR A 351 -2.95 0.14 -22.19
CA TYR A 351 -3.28 -0.22 -23.56
C TYR A 351 -2.04 -0.65 -24.36
N GLU A 352 -0.93 0.05 -24.13
CA GLU A 352 0.33 -0.16 -24.84
C GLU A 352 1.45 -0.48 -23.85
N PHE A 353 2.38 -1.33 -24.27
CA PHE A 353 3.53 -1.64 -23.43
C PHE A 353 4.34 -0.37 -23.10
N GLY A 354 4.74 -0.28 -21.83
CA GLY A 354 5.46 0.86 -21.27
C GLY A 354 4.58 2.07 -20.95
N GLN A 355 3.29 2.08 -21.29
CA GLN A 355 2.39 3.21 -21.03
C GLN A 355 1.30 2.76 -20.06
N TYR A 356 1.62 2.80 -18.78
CA TYR A 356 0.80 2.20 -17.73
C TYR A 356 0.40 3.20 -16.66
N ILE A 357 -0.68 2.86 -15.97
CA ILE A 357 -1.06 3.47 -14.71
C ILE A 357 -0.81 2.44 -13.61
N ASP A 358 -0.02 2.82 -12.63
CA ASP A 358 0.34 2.03 -11.45
C ASP A 358 -0.79 2.11 -10.40
N ILE A 359 -1.13 0.97 -9.80
CA ILE A 359 -2.21 0.82 -8.82
C ILE A 359 -1.63 0.37 -7.48
N TYR A 360 -1.60 1.29 -6.53
CA TYR A 360 -1.12 1.08 -5.17
C TYR A 360 -2.23 0.66 -4.21
N GLN A 361 -1.84 0.04 -3.10
CA GLN A 361 -2.75 -0.38 -2.05
C GLN A 361 -2.63 0.52 -0.83
N VAL A 362 -3.77 1.00 -0.37
CA VAL A 362 -3.88 1.70 0.91
C VAL A 362 -4.87 0.98 1.80
N HIS A 363 -4.45 0.68 3.03
CA HIS A 363 -5.26 -0.03 4.01
C HIS A 363 -5.65 0.92 5.13
N LEU A 364 -6.95 1.03 5.40
CA LEU A 364 -7.40 1.59 6.67
C LEU A 364 -7.16 0.51 7.75
N GLU A 365 -6.43 0.84 8.81
CA GLU A 365 -5.92 -0.13 9.78
C GLU A 365 -6.28 0.28 11.21
N LEU A 366 -6.95 -0.62 11.93
CA LEU A 366 -7.11 -0.58 13.38
C LEU A 366 -5.98 -1.39 14.02
N ARG A 367 -5.23 -0.80 14.93
CA ARG A 367 -4.21 -1.49 15.71
C ARG A 367 -4.70 -1.74 17.11
N LEU A 368 -4.41 -2.94 17.61
CA LEU A 368 -4.69 -3.37 18.98
C LEU A 368 -3.39 -3.55 19.75
N ASN A 369 -3.46 -3.37 21.07
CA ASN A 369 -2.35 -3.70 21.95
C ASN A 369 -2.27 -5.23 22.21
N SER A 370 -1.31 -5.65 23.04
CA SER A 370 -1.13 -7.07 23.40
C SER A 370 -2.31 -7.69 24.17
N ALA A 371 -3.20 -6.86 24.72
CA ALA A 371 -4.44 -7.26 25.38
C ALA A 371 -5.65 -7.26 24.43
N ASN A 372 -5.44 -7.06 23.12
CA ASN A 372 -6.47 -6.92 22.08
C ASN A 372 -7.41 -5.70 22.25
N GLU A 373 -6.95 -4.67 22.97
CA GLU A 373 -7.70 -3.42 23.12
C GLU A 373 -7.36 -2.47 21.96
N PRO A 374 -8.32 -1.68 21.44
CA PRO A 374 -8.06 -0.63 20.46
C PRO A 374 -6.97 0.35 20.92
N LEU A 375 -5.94 0.51 20.09
CA LEU A 375 -4.77 1.35 20.35
C LEU A 375 -4.70 2.55 19.41
N SER A 376 -4.84 2.33 18.11
CA SER A 376 -4.84 3.42 17.12
C SER A 376 -5.62 3.04 15.87
N LEU A 377 -6.10 4.05 15.15
CA LEU A 377 -6.76 3.95 13.87
C LEU A 377 -6.10 4.95 12.92
N GLY A 378 -5.96 4.58 11.66
CA GLY A 378 -5.38 5.43 10.61
C GLY A 378 -5.26 4.63 9.32
N PHE A 379 -4.56 5.16 8.32
CA PHE A 379 -4.27 4.42 7.11
C PHE A 379 -2.78 4.09 6.96
N TYR A 380 -2.54 3.08 6.14
CA TYR A 380 -1.24 2.54 5.83
C TYR A 380 -1.14 2.43 4.30
N ASP A 381 -0.16 3.10 3.71
CA ASP A 381 0.11 3.05 2.27
C ASP A 381 1.26 2.07 2.00
N GLU A 382 1.04 1.09 1.13
CA GLU A 382 2.07 0.11 0.77
C GLU A 382 3.18 0.71 -0.10
N GLY A 383 2.92 1.80 -0.83
CA GLY A 383 3.93 2.44 -1.67
C GLY A 383 4.95 3.29 -0.90
N THR A 384 4.61 3.79 0.30
CA THR A 384 5.53 4.59 1.13
C THR A 384 6.50 3.76 1.98
N HIS A 385 6.36 2.44 1.90
CA HIS A 385 7.12 1.45 2.68
C HIS A 385 8.62 1.43 2.38
N GLU A 386 9.02 1.98 1.23
CA GLU A 386 10.44 2.17 0.89
C GLU A 386 11.09 3.27 1.75
N TYR A 387 10.32 4.25 2.22
CA TYR A 387 10.84 5.48 2.83
C TYR A 387 10.51 5.65 4.32
N THR A 388 9.44 5.04 4.83
CA THR A 388 9.02 5.17 6.23
C THR A 388 8.89 3.82 6.92
N PRO A 389 9.48 3.63 8.12
CA PRO A 389 9.30 2.40 8.87
C PRO A 389 7.81 2.16 9.16
N THR A 390 7.40 0.91 8.98
CA THR A 390 6.05 0.29 9.06
C THR A 390 5.24 0.54 10.35
N GLU A 391 5.76 1.38 11.25
CA GLU A 391 5.31 1.58 12.61
C GLU A 391 4.35 2.76 12.77
N ASN A 392 4.24 3.68 11.82
CA ASN A 392 3.30 4.80 11.94
C ASN A 392 2.11 4.61 10.98
N LEU A 393 0.91 4.93 11.48
CA LEU A 393 -0.27 5.10 10.63
C LEU A 393 -0.40 6.58 10.29
N HIS A 394 -0.82 6.86 9.07
CA HIS A 394 -1.22 8.18 8.63
C HIS A 394 -2.63 8.48 9.12
N ASP A 395 -2.93 9.76 9.29
CA ASP A 395 -4.23 10.24 9.77
C ASP A 395 -5.34 9.94 8.76
N ALA A 396 -6.37 9.19 9.16
CA ALA A 396 -7.45 8.82 8.25
C ALA A 396 -8.21 10.04 7.69
N SER A 397 -8.27 11.15 8.44
CA SER A 397 -8.96 12.37 7.99
C SER A 397 -8.27 13.08 6.83
N SER A 398 -6.98 12.84 6.58
CA SER A 398 -6.27 13.42 5.43
C SER A 398 -6.56 12.69 4.13
N LEU A 399 -7.10 11.46 4.23
CA LEU A 399 -7.52 10.65 3.09
C LEU A 399 -9.03 10.68 2.87
N PHE A 400 -9.83 10.45 3.92
CA PHE A 400 -11.28 10.29 3.81
C PHE A 400 -12.05 11.44 4.48
N PRO A 401 -13.22 11.81 3.91
CA PRO A 401 -13.81 11.30 2.67
C PRO A 401 -13.02 11.80 1.46
N LEU A 402 -13.06 11.04 0.37
CA LEU A 402 -12.40 11.49 -0.85
C LEU A 402 -13.01 12.81 -1.34
N SER A 403 -12.17 13.70 -1.83
CA SER A 403 -12.55 14.93 -2.51
C SER A 403 -12.48 14.76 -4.03
N SER A 404 -12.76 15.82 -4.79
CA SER A 404 -12.70 15.82 -6.25
C SER A 404 -11.55 16.72 -6.70
N CYS A 405 -10.69 16.18 -7.57
CA CYS A 405 -9.54 16.86 -8.15
C CYS A 405 -9.63 16.88 -9.67
N SER A 406 -8.95 17.83 -10.32
CA SER A 406 -8.83 17.86 -11.77
C SER A 406 -7.58 17.11 -12.23
N MET A 407 -7.74 16.19 -13.17
CA MET A 407 -6.63 15.47 -13.79
C MET A 407 -6.86 15.36 -15.29
N MET A 408 -6.03 16.06 -16.08
CA MET A 408 -6.09 16.06 -17.54
C MET A 408 -7.48 16.44 -18.08
N GLY A 409 -8.17 17.35 -17.38
CA GLY A 409 -9.53 17.79 -17.70
C GLY A 409 -10.63 16.82 -17.26
N LEU A 410 -10.32 15.83 -16.42
CA LEU A 410 -11.31 14.95 -15.78
C LEU A 410 -11.45 15.32 -14.30
N ASP A 411 -12.67 15.27 -13.79
CA ASP A 411 -12.93 15.25 -12.35
C ASP A 411 -12.70 13.82 -11.83
N VAL A 412 -11.73 13.64 -10.93
CA VAL A 412 -11.32 12.35 -10.38
C VAL A 412 -11.27 12.39 -8.85
N PRO A 413 -11.51 11.26 -8.16
CA PRO A 413 -11.35 11.18 -6.72
C PRO A 413 -9.90 11.42 -6.30
N CYS A 414 -9.71 12.19 -5.24
CA CYS A 414 -8.43 12.43 -4.58
C CYS A 414 -8.61 12.47 -3.06
N PRO A 415 -7.53 12.45 -2.26
CA PRO A 415 -7.61 12.58 -0.80
C PRO A 415 -8.37 13.84 -0.34
N SER A 416 -8.92 13.84 0.88
CA SER A 416 -9.55 15.03 1.49
C SER A 416 -8.56 16.18 1.68
N GLU A 417 -7.33 15.88 2.10
CA GLU A 417 -6.26 16.84 2.32
C GLU A 417 -5.05 16.50 1.42
N PRO A 418 -5.13 16.78 0.10
CA PRO A 418 -4.11 16.35 -0.85
C PRO A 418 -2.73 16.96 -0.52
N ASP A 419 -2.68 18.20 -0.05
CA ASP A 419 -1.44 18.90 0.31
C ASP A 419 -0.72 18.21 1.48
N LYS A 420 -1.47 17.77 2.50
CA LYS A 420 -0.92 17.06 3.68
C LYS A 420 -0.29 15.73 3.28
N ILE A 421 -0.96 14.95 2.42
CA ILE A 421 -0.41 13.70 1.89
C ILE A 421 0.85 13.96 1.05
N LEU A 422 0.83 14.98 0.18
CA LEU A 422 1.99 15.31 -0.64
C LEU A 422 3.18 15.81 0.18
N GLU A 423 2.93 16.57 1.24
CA GLU A 423 3.97 17.01 2.18
C GLU A 423 4.59 15.82 2.92
N GLU A 424 3.79 14.84 3.35
CA GLU A 424 4.30 13.61 4.00
C GLU A 424 5.16 12.76 3.04
N VAL A 425 4.80 12.70 1.76
CA VAL A 425 5.50 11.88 0.76
C VAL A 425 6.74 12.56 0.18
N TYR A 426 6.63 13.86 -0.14
CA TYR A 426 7.67 14.60 -0.88
C TYR A 426 8.36 15.70 -0.05
N GLY A 427 7.90 15.97 1.17
CA GLY A 427 8.39 17.04 2.04
C GLY A 427 7.68 18.38 1.85
N ALA A 428 7.95 19.34 2.74
CA ALA A 428 7.28 20.65 2.77
C ALA A 428 7.43 21.48 1.48
N GLU A 429 8.45 21.20 0.66
CA GLU A 429 8.69 21.89 -0.61
C GLU A 429 8.07 21.16 -1.81
N PHE A 430 7.17 20.19 -1.60
CA PHE A 430 6.59 19.35 -2.66
C PHE A 430 6.01 20.18 -3.82
N ILE A 431 5.51 21.39 -3.58
CA ILE A 431 4.92 22.23 -4.61
C ILE A 431 5.96 22.68 -5.66
N ILE A 432 7.24 22.79 -5.27
CA ILE A 432 8.35 23.22 -6.12
C ILE A 432 8.74 22.07 -7.05
N PRO A 433 8.72 22.26 -8.40
CA PRO A 433 9.16 21.22 -9.33
C PRO A 433 10.62 20.82 -9.10
N LYS A 434 10.86 19.51 -9.04
CA LYS A 434 12.21 18.94 -8.93
C LYS A 434 13.11 19.36 -10.08
N TYR A 435 12.55 19.41 -11.29
CA TYR A 435 13.25 19.86 -12.49
C TYR A 435 12.54 21.06 -13.09
N LYS A 436 13.31 22.05 -13.49
CA LYS A 436 12.82 23.23 -14.20
C LYS A 436 13.43 23.30 -15.60
N CYS A 437 12.62 23.73 -16.55
CA CYS A 437 13.01 23.93 -17.91
C CYS A 437 13.96 25.11 -18.03
N ASN A 438 15.17 24.84 -18.51
CA ASN A 438 16.14 25.86 -18.89
C ASN A 438 15.89 26.24 -20.35
N LEU A 439 15.38 27.45 -20.57
CA LEU A 439 15.06 27.95 -21.91
C LEU A 439 16.30 28.22 -22.79
N THR A 440 17.50 28.25 -22.21
CA THR A 440 18.75 28.41 -22.97
C THR A 440 19.24 27.08 -23.52
N SER A 441 19.18 26.01 -22.73
CA SER A 441 19.61 24.67 -23.15
C SER A 441 18.48 23.86 -23.80
N GLY A 442 17.22 24.07 -23.41
CA GLY A 442 16.09 23.19 -23.74
C GLY A 442 16.04 21.92 -22.88
N GLU A 443 16.71 21.91 -21.72
CA GLU A 443 16.81 20.76 -20.84
C GLU A 443 16.09 20.98 -19.50
N TRP A 444 15.58 19.89 -18.93
CA TRP A 444 15.07 19.84 -17.57
C TRP A 444 16.26 19.73 -16.61
N THR A 445 16.47 20.73 -15.75
CA THR A 445 17.61 20.78 -14.82
C THR A 445 17.17 20.97 -13.38
#